data_AF-A0A6D2KZD6-F1
#
_entry.id   AF-A0A6D2KZD6-F1
#
_cell.length_a   1.000
_cell.length_b   1.000
_cell.length_c   1.000
_cell.angle_alpha   90.00
_cell.angle_beta   90.00
_cell.angle_gamma   90.00
#
_symmetry.space_group_name_H-M   'P 1'
#
loop_
_entity.id
_entity.type
_entity.pdbx_description
1 polymer ?
#
loop_
_entity_poly.entity_id
_entity_poly.type
_entity_poly.pdbx_seq_one_letter_code
_entity_poly.pdbx_strand_id
1 'polypeptide(L)'
;MHTTLKEEWDELENSKLGPLFRFTKLEFNWASKVAQIMLKAVTEPETVNTDEMKEFWRKLGVNEKLGPSIDELIAACKWAGEWSREDRLRLGFLAVYAGFIDAHKSSTPTRVALASQVMDLEKFENYPWGRVAFKTLIDSVKNADVSKPFGLEGFAEVLQVWVYYAMPRFGEENGDPRPNNPEPPLLAFNGIRGKRYVIGTMKKQVLFNHMVMVDRADVYPR
;
A
#
# COMPACT_ATOMS: atom_id res chain seq x y z
N MET A 1 -24.72 30.35 20.90
CA MET A 1 -23.28 30.11 20.62
C MET A 1 -22.64 31.48 20.51
N HIS A 2 -21.83 31.88 21.50
CA HIS A 2 -21.33 33.25 21.67
C HIS A 2 -20.47 33.69 20.48
N THR A 3 -20.57 34.98 20.10
CA THR A 3 -19.83 35.65 19.01
C THR A 3 -18.32 35.42 19.05
N THR A 4 -17.76 35.27 20.26
CA THR A 4 -16.34 34.99 20.51
C THR A 4 -15.87 33.69 19.86
N LEU A 5 -16.70 32.64 19.89
CA LEU A 5 -16.36 31.37 19.23
C LEU A 5 -16.27 31.58 17.72
N LYS A 6 -17.15 32.40 17.13
CA LYS A 6 -17.22 32.56 15.67
C LYS A 6 -15.96 33.22 15.11
N GLU A 7 -15.44 34.24 15.80
CA GLU A 7 -14.19 34.91 15.43
C GLU A 7 -12.98 33.96 15.56
N GLU A 8 -12.91 33.17 16.65
CA GLU A 8 -11.88 32.15 16.85
C GLU A 8 -11.94 31.03 15.79
N TRP A 9 -13.15 30.60 15.40
CA TRP A 9 -13.34 29.61 14.32
C TRP A 9 -13.00 30.18 12.94
N ASP A 10 -13.33 31.45 12.67
CA ASP A 10 -12.98 32.13 11.42
C ASP A 10 -11.46 32.33 11.33
N GLU A 11 -10.79 32.63 12.44
CA GLU A 11 -9.33 32.69 12.50
C GLU A 11 -8.68 31.31 12.28
N LEU A 12 -9.21 30.25 12.91
CA LEU A 12 -8.76 28.86 12.69
C LEU A 12 -8.98 28.40 11.24
N GLU A 13 -10.12 28.73 10.65
CA GLU A 13 -10.47 28.39 9.27
C GLU A 13 -9.63 29.18 8.26
N ASN A 14 -9.22 30.41 8.57
CA ASN A 14 -8.33 31.20 7.72
C ASN A 14 -6.84 30.99 8.04
N SER A 15 -6.51 30.20 9.07
CA SER A 15 -5.15 29.84 9.42
C SER A 15 -4.48 28.93 8.39
N LYS A 16 -3.18 28.70 8.54
CA LYS A 16 -2.41 27.72 7.75
C LYS A 16 -2.93 26.28 7.92
N LEU A 17 -3.64 25.98 9.02
CA LEU A 17 -4.32 24.70 9.25
C LEU A 17 -5.80 24.72 8.80
N GLY A 18 -6.27 25.87 8.34
CA GLY A 18 -7.62 26.10 7.83
C GLY A 18 -8.12 25.06 6.83
N PRO A 19 -7.31 24.56 5.86
CA PRO A 19 -7.73 23.46 5.00
C PRO A 19 -8.07 22.16 5.74
N LEU A 20 -7.31 21.78 6.79
CA LEU A 20 -7.64 20.61 7.63
C LEU A 20 -8.92 20.87 8.42
N PHE A 21 -9.10 22.10 8.85
CA PHE A 21 -10.27 22.57 9.56
C PHE A 21 -11.54 22.57 8.70
N ARG A 22 -11.42 22.99 7.43
CA ARG A 22 -12.48 22.85 6.42
C ARG A 22 -12.76 21.38 6.11
N PHE A 23 -11.73 20.54 6.12
CA PHE A 23 -11.87 19.09 5.97
C PHE A 23 -12.73 18.45 7.07
N THR A 24 -12.70 18.96 8.31
CA THR A 24 -13.58 18.47 9.39
C THR A 24 -15.01 18.98 9.28
N LYS A 25 -15.22 20.11 8.59
CA LYS A 25 -16.55 20.68 8.29
C LYS A 25 -17.21 20.07 7.05
N LEU A 26 -16.42 19.65 6.06
CA LEU A 26 -16.90 18.84 4.95
C LEU A 26 -17.25 17.48 5.54
N GLU A 27 -18.52 17.07 5.48
CA GLU A 27 -19.01 15.79 6.04
C GLU A 27 -18.46 14.57 5.29
N PHE A 28 -17.14 14.44 5.13
CA PHE A 28 -16.45 13.25 4.63
C PHE A 28 -16.63 12.03 5.54
N ASN A 29 -17.42 12.15 6.62
CA ASN A 29 -17.91 11.05 7.42
C ASN A 29 -18.43 9.90 6.55
N TRP A 30 -19.14 10.19 5.44
CA TRP A 30 -19.59 9.14 4.53
C TRP A 30 -18.43 8.44 3.83
N ALA A 31 -17.45 9.16 3.27
CA ALA A 31 -16.32 8.58 2.56
C ALA A 31 -15.41 7.79 3.51
N SER A 32 -15.13 8.32 4.70
CA SER A 32 -14.40 7.64 5.76
C SER A 32 -15.12 6.38 6.24
N LYS A 33 -16.45 6.43 6.37
CA LYS A 33 -17.26 5.28 6.78
C LYS A 33 -17.36 4.24 5.68
N VAL A 34 -17.42 4.66 4.41
CA VAL A 34 -17.31 3.79 3.24
C VAL A 34 -15.95 3.09 3.23
N ALA A 35 -14.84 3.82 3.37
CA ALA A 35 -13.50 3.23 3.46
C ALA A 35 -13.38 2.27 4.65
N GLN A 36 -13.95 2.64 5.80
CA GLN A 36 -13.96 1.79 6.98
C GLN A 36 -14.77 0.51 6.79
N ILE A 37 -15.97 0.60 6.21
CA ILE A 37 -16.81 -0.57 5.86
C ILE A 37 -16.05 -1.43 4.84
N MET A 38 -15.44 -0.80 3.84
CA MET A 38 -14.65 -1.48 2.83
C MET A 38 -13.48 -2.27 3.45
N LEU A 39 -12.81 -1.73 4.47
CA LEU A 39 -11.70 -2.41 5.13
C LEU A 39 -12.16 -3.45 6.16
N LYS A 40 -13.31 -3.23 6.82
CA LYS A 40 -13.84 -4.13 7.86
C LYS A 40 -14.64 -5.31 7.32
N ALA A 41 -15.17 -5.22 6.10
CA ALA A 41 -15.99 -6.28 5.50
C ALA A 41 -15.17 -7.50 5.03
N VAL A 42 -13.83 -7.48 5.12
CA VAL A 42 -13.00 -8.65 4.83
C VAL A 42 -12.96 -9.55 6.05
N THR A 43 -13.79 -10.58 6.04
CA THR A 43 -13.64 -11.71 6.96
C THR A 43 -12.47 -12.55 6.46
N GLU A 44 -11.51 -12.88 7.35
CA GLU A 44 -10.46 -13.83 6.99
C GLU A 44 -11.10 -15.19 6.65
N PRO A 45 -10.71 -15.83 5.54
CA PRO A 45 -11.28 -17.10 5.15
C PRO A 45 -10.80 -18.19 6.09
N GLU A 46 -11.56 -19.27 6.20
CA GLU A 46 -11.09 -20.47 6.88
C GLU A 46 -9.91 -21.09 6.12
N THR A 47 -8.93 -21.58 6.87
CA THR A 47 -7.79 -22.30 6.30
C THR A 47 -8.27 -23.57 5.61
N VAL A 48 -7.91 -23.74 4.34
CA VAL A 48 -8.14 -25.00 3.63
C VAL A 48 -7.24 -26.07 4.25
N ASN A 49 -7.83 -27.14 4.76
CA ASN A 49 -7.13 -28.25 5.41
C ASN A 49 -7.56 -29.59 4.77
N THR A 50 -7.11 -29.80 3.54
CA THR A 50 -7.34 -31.02 2.76
C THR A 50 -6.02 -31.78 2.57
N ASP A 51 -6.08 -33.07 2.27
CA ASP A 51 -4.85 -33.83 1.99
C ASP A 51 -4.15 -33.36 0.71
N GLU A 52 -4.91 -32.81 -0.26
CA GLU A 52 -4.34 -32.15 -1.43
C GLU A 52 -3.53 -30.90 -1.07
N MET A 53 -4.03 -30.09 -0.13
CA MET A 53 -3.32 -28.92 0.38
C MET A 53 -2.01 -29.35 1.05
N LYS A 54 -2.05 -30.36 1.93
CA LYS A 54 -0.85 -30.87 2.60
C LYS A 54 0.19 -31.39 1.61
N GLU A 55 -0.26 -32.12 0.59
CA GLU A 55 0.63 -32.62 -0.47
C GLU A 55 1.25 -31.46 -1.27
N PHE A 56 0.48 -30.42 -1.60
CA PHE A 56 1.01 -29.24 -2.26
C PHE A 56 2.01 -28.46 -1.39
N TRP A 57 1.75 -28.30 -0.09
CA TRP A 57 2.70 -27.72 0.88
C TRP A 57 3.98 -28.53 0.99
N ARG A 58 3.88 -29.86 0.97
CA ARG A 58 5.04 -30.76 0.97
C ARG A 58 5.88 -30.58 -0.30
N LYS A 59 5.26 -30.38 -1.47
CA LYS A 59 5.98 -30.07 -2.72
C LYS A 59 6.72 -28.72 -2.66
N LEU A 60 6.14 -27.73 -1.98
CA LEU A 60 6.76 -26.43 -1.71
C LEU A 60 7.91 -26.54 -0.68
N GLY A 61 7.88 -27.56 0.18
CA GLY A 61 8.83 -27.73 1.28
C GLY A 61 8.48 -26.91 2.52
N VAL A 62 7.19 -26.61 2.72
CA VAL A 62 6.70 -25.67 3.75
C VAL A 62 5.95 -26.41 4.85
N ASN A 63 6.02 -25.89 6.08
CA ASN A 63 5.23 -26.40 7.20
C ASN A 63 3.72 -26.19 6.96
N GLU A 64 2.91 -27.23 7.07
CA GLU A 64 1.44 -27.19 6.86
C GLU A 64 0.71 -26.17 7.75
N LYS A 65 1.28 -25.78 8.90
CA LYS A 65 0.70 -24.79 9.83
C LYS A 65 1.01 -23.35 9.43
N LEU A 66 1.90 -23.12 8.47
CA LEU A 66 2.34 -21.81 8.01
C LEU A 66 2.03 -21.64 6.52
N GLY A 67 1.90 -20.40 6.07
CA GLY A 67 1.92 -20.11 4.63
C GLY A 67 3.36 -20.10 4.11
N PRO A 68 3.56 -20.30 2.80
CA PRO A 68 4.88 -20.17 2.19
C PRO A 68 5.40 -18.73 2.27
N SER A 69 6.69 -18.56 2.49
CA SER A 69 7.43 -17.31 2.35
C SER A 69 7.86 -17.09 0.89
N ILE A 70 8.25 -15.86 0.54
CA ILE A 70 8.74 -15.56 -0.82
C ILE A 70 9.99 -16.40 -1.13
N ASP A 71 10.88 -16.57 -0.16
CA ASP A 71 12.11 -17.36 -0.34
C ASP A 71 11.80 -18.83 -0.66
N GLU A 72 10.80 -19.41 0.00
CA GLU A 72 10.32 -20.78 -0.28
C GLU A 72 9.65 -20.89 -1.65
N LEU A 73 8.87 -19.88 -2.07
CA LEU A 73 8.27 -19.84 -3.40
C LEU A 73 9.33 -19.72 -4.50
N ILE A 74 10.35 -18.88 -4.30
CA ILE A 74 11.51 -18.77 -5.21
C ILE A 74 12.26 -20.10 -5.28
N ALA A 75 12.42 -20.79 -4.16
CA ALA A 75 13.06 -22.10 -4.14
C ALA A 75 12.23 -23.11 -4.95
N ALA A 76 10.93 -23.20 -4.71
CA ALA A 76 10.01 -24.08 -5.44
C ALA A 76 10.06 -23.90 -6.96
N CYS A 77 10.19 -22.66 -7.45
CA CYS A 77 10.35 -22.38 -8.88
C CYS A 77 11.51 -23.13 -9.55
N LYS A 78 12.56 -23.52 -8.81
CA LYS A 78 13.72 -24.24 -9.35
C LYS A 78 13.41 -25.67 -9.78
N TRP A 79 12.37 -26.28 -9.23
CA TRP A 79 11.97 -27.67 -9.54
C TRP A 79 10.49 -27.83 -9.88
N ALA A 80 9.73 -26.73 -9.96
CA ALA A 80 8.33 -26.73 -10.36
C ALA A 80 8.09 -27.10 -11.84
N GLY A 81 9.15 -27.24 -12.65
CA GLY A 81 9.05 -27.62 -14.06
C GLY A 81 8.28 -28.93 -14.29
N GLU A 82 8.48 -29.91 -13.41
CA GLU A 82 7.83 -31.23 -13.50
C GLU A 82 6.44 -31.28 -12.83
N TRP A 83 5.95 -30.17 -12.29
CA TRP A 83 4.65 -30.13 -11.63
C TRP A 83 3.50 -30.11 -12.64
N SER A 84 2.31 -30.47 -12.15
CA SER A 84 1.08 -30.33 -12.95
C SER A 84 0.88 -28.86 -13.35
N ARG A 85 0.15 -28.63 -14.45
CA ARG A 85 -0.20 -27.27 -14.89
C ARG A 85 -0.92 -26.50 -13.77
N GLU A 86 -1.80 -27.17 -13.05
CA GLU A 86 -2.56 -26.59 -11.95
C GLU A 86 -1.66 -26.19 -10.78
N ASP A 87 -0.76 -27.06 -10.33
CA ASP A 87 0.19 -26.74 -9.25
C ASP A 87 1.14 -25.59 -9.62
N ARG A 88 1.54 -25.49 -10.90
CA ARG A 88 2.32 -24.33 -11.38
C ARG A 88 1.52 -23.03 -11.36
N LEU A 89 0.21 -23.08 -11.65
CA LEU A 89 -0.68 -21.92 -11.50
C LEU A 89 -0.82 -21.54 -10.03
N ARG A 90 -1.02 -22.52 -9.15
CA ARG A 90 -1.07 -22.29 -7.69
C ARG A 90 0.21 -21.63 -7.18
N LEU A 91 1.37 -22.11 -7.61
CA LEU A 91 2.66 -21.47 -7.29
C LEU A 91 2.72 -20.02 -7.79
N GLY A 92 2.30 -19.76 -9.02
CA GLY A 92 2.26 -18.41 -9.60
C GLY A 92 1.36 -17.45 -8.82
N PHE A 93 0.15 -17.88 -8.47
CA PHE A 93 -0.78 -17.08 -7.67
C PHE A 93 -0.27 -16.83 -6.25
N LEU A 94 0.33 -17.83 -5.61
CA LEU A 94 1.00 -17.64 -4.32
C LEU A 94 2.15 -16.64 -4.41
N ALA A 95 2.95 -16.67 -5.48
CA ALA A 95 4.02 -15.70 -5.68
C ALA A 95 3.48 -14.26 -5.82
N VAL A 96 2.35 -14.08 -6.54
CA VAL A 96 1.67 -12.79 -6.61
C VAL A 96 1.16 -12.35 -5.24
N TYR A 97 0.50 -13.25 -4.50
CA TYR A 97 -0.01 -12.95 -3.17
C TYR A 97 1.12 -12.58 -2.20
N ALA A 98 2.13 -13.43 -2.05
CA ALA A 98 3.23 -13.21 -1.12
C ALA A 98 4.07 -11.98 -1.51
N GLY A 99 4.39 -11.82 -2.79
CA GLY A 99 5.31 -10.80 -3.28
C GLY A 99 4.71 -9.40 -3.45
N PHE A 100 3.43 -9.30 -3.80
CA PHE A 100 2.80 -8.01 -4.16
C PHE A 100 1.62 -7.63 -3.28
N ILE A 101 0.86 -8.60 -2.77
CA ILE A 101 -0.36 -8.32 -1.99
C ILE A 101 -0.06 -8.27 -0.50
N ASP A 102 0.59 -9.30 0.06
CA ASP A 102 1.03 -9.33 1.45
C ASP A 102 2.35 -8.56 1.59
N ALA A 103 3.30 -8.79 0.66
CA ALA A 103 4.56 -8.07 0.49
C ALA A 103 5.37 -7.89 1.79
N HIS A 104 5.33 -8.91 2.66
CA HIS A 104 6.20 -8.97 3.83
C HIS A 104 7.66 -9.22 3.43
N LYS A 105 8.57 -9.19 4.42
CA LYS A 105 9.97 -9.61 4.22
C LYS A 105 10.02 -11.00 3.57
N SER A 106 11.00 -11.24 2.72
CA SER A 106 11.03 -12.44 1.87
C SER A 106 11.03 -13.76 2.65
N SER A 107 11.61 -13.75 3.85
CA SER A 107 11.71 -14.89 4.75
C SER A 107 10.51 -15.04 5.70
N THR A 108 9.59 -14.08 5.73
CA THR A 108 8.42 -14.12 6.62
C THR A 108 7.34 -15.02 5.99
N PRO A 109 6.86 -16.04 6.72
CA PRO A 109 5.76 -16.88 6.25
C PRO A 109 4.49 -16.05 6.03
N THR A 110 3.80 -16.28 4.92
CA THR A 110 2.46 -15.70 4.70
C THR A 110 1.44 -16.31 5.65
N ARG A 111 0.27 -15.64 5.78
CA ARG A 111 -0.85 -16.19 6.54
C ARG A 111 -1.42 -17.42 5.85
N VAL A 112 -1.35 -18.57 6.50
CA VAL A 112 -1.81 -19.86 5.95
C VAL A 112 -3.28 -19.83 5.53
N ALA A 113 -4.14 -19.12 6.27
CA ALA A 113 -5.55 -18.97 5.94
C ALA A 113 -5.77 -18.36 4.54
N LEU A 114 -5.02 -17.31 4.21
CA LEU A 114 -5.09 -16.64 2.91
C LEU A 114 -4.35 -17.44 1.82
N ALA A 115 -3.15 -17.92 2.12
CA ALA A 115 -2.35 -18.69 1.17
C ALA A 115 -3.07 -19.98 0.73
N SER A 116 -3.71 -20.68 1.67
CA SER A 116 -4.43 -21.94 1.40
C SER A 116 -5.63 -21.79 0.48
N GLN A 117 -6.13 -20.57 0.25
CA GLN A 117 -7.20 -20.35 -0.72
C GLN A 117 -6.78 -20.70 -2.15
N VAL A 118 -5.46 -20.77 -2.45
CA VAL A 118 -4.98 -21.11 -3.79
C VAL A 118 -5.35 -22.51 -4.24
N MET A 119 -5.75 -23.38 -3.30
CA MET A 119 -6.25 -24.72 -3.64
C MET A 119 -7.55 -24.67 -4.44
N ASP A 120 -8.30 -23.57 -4.36
CA ASP A 120 -9.45 -23.26 -5.21
C ASP A 120 -9.14 -21.99 -5.99
N LEU A 121 -8.65 -22.14 -7.23
CA LEU A 121 -8.20 -21.02 -8.05
C LEU A 121 -9.34 -20.02 -8.37
N GLU A 122 -10.56 -20.51 -8.62
CA GLU A 122 -11.71 -19.65 -8.90
C GLU A 122 -12.05 -18.80 -7.67
N LYS A 123 -12.10 -19.42 -6.48
CA LYS A 123 -12.32 -18.70 -5.23
C LYS A 123 -11.17 -17.74 -4.92
N PHE A 124 -9.92 -18.15 -5.19
CA PHE A 124 -8.74 -17.33 -4.99
C PHE A 124 -8.82 -16.07 -5.85
N GLU A 125 -9.06 -16.19 -7.16
CA GLU A 125 -9.14 -15.04 -8.08
C GLU A 125 -10.26 -14.06 -7.70
N ASN A 126 -11.40 -14.58 -7.21
CA ASN A 126 -12.54 -13.78 -6.79
C ASN A 126 -12.40 -13.21 -5.36
N TYR A 127 -11.34 -13.57 -4.62
CA TYR A 127 -11.12 -13.06 -3.27
C TYR A 127 -10.71 -11.57 -3.33
N PRO A 128 -11.16 -10.70 -2.40
CA PRO A 128 -10.92 -9.27 -2.48
C PRO A 128 -9.50 -8.86 -2.06
N TRP A 129 -8.48 -9.32 -2.80
CA TRP A 129 -7.06 -9.11 -2.52
C TRP A 129 -6.68 -7.65 -2.36
N GLY A 130 -7.29 -6.74 -3.13
CA GLY A 130 -7.06 -5.31 -2.98
C GLY A 130 -7.34 -4.82 -1.56
N ARG A 131 -8.34 -5.37 -0.87
CA ARG A 131 -8.64 -5.02 0.52
C ARG A 131 -7.61 -5.58 1.50
N VAL A 132 -7.11 -6.80 1.25
CA VAL A 132 -6.00 -7.38 2.04
C VAL A 132 -4.77 -6.49 1.91
N ALA A 133 -4.38 -6.18 0.68
CA ALA A 133 -3.19 -5.38 0.40
C ALA A 133 -3.25 -3.99 1.04
N PHE A 134 -4.41 -3.33 0.96
CA PHE A 134 -4.64 -2.03 1.61
C PHE A 134 -4.61 -2.11 3.12
N LYS A 135 -5.24 -3.13 3.72
CA LYS A 135 -5.24 -3.30 5.17
C LYS A 135 -3.82 -3.54 5.68
N THR A 136 -3.08 -4.44 5.03
CA THR A 136 -1.66 -4.71 5.34
C THR A 136 -0.82 -3.44 5.23
N LEU A 137 -0.99 -2.64 4.17
CA LEU A 137 -0.30 -1.36 4.01
C LEU A 137 -0.62 -0.35 5.13
N ILE A 138 -1.91 -0.18 5.47
CA ILE A 138 -2.32 0.73 6.53
C ILE A 138 -1.70 0.33 7.87
N ASP A 139 -1.71 -0.97 8.19
CA ASP A 139 -1.13 -1.48 9.43
C ASP A 139 0.40 -1.33 9.41
N SER A 140 1.06 -1.55 8.26
CA SER A 140 2.49 -1.32 8.09
C SER A 140 2.87 0.14 8.33
N VAL A 141 2.14 1.09 7.72
CA VAL A 141 2.36 2.54 7.88
C VAL A 141 2.17 2.98 9.34
N LYS A 142 1.13 2.49 10.03
CA LYS A 142 0.86 2.84 11.43
C LYS A 142 1.95 2.37 12.38
N ASN A 143 2.56 1.22 12.07
CA ASN A 143 3.57 0.59 12.91
C ASN A 143 5.01 0.93 12.47
N ALA A 144 5.19 1.74 11.43
CA ALA A 144 6.50 2.10 10.91
C ALA A 144 7.28 2.99 11.89
N ASP A 145 8.49 2.55 12.27
CA ASP A 145 9.46 3.34 13.01
C ASP A 145 10.28 4.18 12.02
N VAL A 146 9.85 5.43 11.80
CA VAL A 146 10.49 6.36 10.86
C VAL A 146 11.91 6.78 11.27
N SER A 147 12.37 6.42 12.47
CA SER A 147 13.76 6.67 12.89
C SER A 147 14.76 5.67 12.31
N LYS A 148 14.28 4.58 11.71
CA LYS A 148 15.10 3.49 11.15
C LYS A 148 14.72 3.23 9.69
N PRO A 149 15.58 2.58 8.90
CA PRO A 149 15.16 2.02 7.62
C PRO A 149 14.01 1.04 7.83
N PHE A 150 12.88 1.29 7.15
CA PHE A 150 11.71 0.41 7.19
C PHE A 150 11.29 0.05 5.75
N GLY A 151 10.73 -1.15 5.61
CA GLY A 151 9.97 -1.54 4.43
C GLY A 151 8.50 -1.28 4.67
N LEU A 152 7.76 -0.96 3.62
CA LEU A 152 6.30 -0.97 3.65
C LEU A 152 5.82 -2.33 3.15
N GLU A 153 4.92 -2.93 3.92
CA GLU A 153 4.24 -4.17 3.58
C GLU A 153 2.91 -3.83 2.88
N GLY A 154 2.30 -4.79 2.21
CA GLY A 154 1.13 -4.56 1.36
C GLY A 154 1.44 -3.81 0.06
N PHE A 155 0.41 -3.22 -0.55
CA PHE A 155 0.49 -2.64 -1.90
C PHE A 155 0.94 -1.17 -1.89
N ALA A 156 2.23 -0.95 -1.63
CA ALA A 156 2.83 0.37 -1.48
C ALA A 156 2.74 1.27 -2.73
N GLU A 157 2.47 0.69 -3.91
CA GLU A 157 2.21 1.39 -5.17
C GLU A 157 1.08 2.41 -5.05
N VAL A 158 0.10 2.20 -4.16
CA VAL A 158 -0.97 3.18 -3.88
C VAL A 158 -0.41 4.51 -3.38
N LEU A 159 0.63 4.47 -2.53
CA LEU A 159 1.29 5.69 -2.07
C LEU A 159 2.05 6.35 -3.21
N GLN A 160 2.61 5.56 -4.13
CA GLN A 160 3.23 6.10 -5.34
C GLN A 160 2.19 6.80 -6.22
N VAL A 161 1.03 6.17 -6.48
CA VAL A 161 -0.09 6.81 -7.19
C VAL A 161 -0.42 8.14 -6.54
N TRP A 162 -0.62 8.16 -5.22
CA TRP A 162 -0.90 9.39 -4.48
C TRP A 162 0.20 10.44 -4.66
N VAL A 163 1.48 10.06 -4.55
CA VAL A 163 2.62 10.97 -4.75
C VAL A 163 2.59 11.60 -6.14
N TYR A 164 2.42 10.81 -7.20
CA TYR A 164 2.41 11.34 -8.57
C TYR A 164 1.19 12.22 -8.87
N TYR A 165 0.03 11.95 -8.24
CA TYR A 165 -1.14 12.81 -8.37
C TYR A 165 -1.05 14.09 -7.52
N ALA A 166 -0.58 14.00 -6.29
CA ALA A 166 -0.49 15.13 -5.37
C ALA A 166 0.71 16.04 -5.66
N MET A 167 1.78 15.48 -6.24
CA MET A 167 3.02 16.19 -6.57
C MET A 167 3.44 15.85 -8.01
N PRO A 168 2.73 16.31 -9.05
CA PRO A 168 3.03 15.95 -10.44
C PRO A 168 4.44 16.35 -10.89
N ARG A 169 4.93 17.52 -10.43
CA ARG A 169 6.31 17.98 -10.67
C ARG A 169 7.37 17.05 -10.05
N PHE A 170 7.00 16.24 -9.06
CA PHE A 170 7.88 15.24 -8.47
C PHE A 170 8.25 14.17 -9.45
N GLY A 171 7.25 13.66 -10.18
CA GLY A 171 7.49 12.71 -11.25
C GLY A 171 8.36 13.29 -12.35
N GLU A 172 8.05 14.51 -12.81
CA GLU A 172 8.78 15.17 -13.90
C GLU A 172 10.26 15.41 -13.58
N GLU A 173 10.56 15.89 -12.36
CA GLU A 173 11.94 16.25 -11.99
C GLU A 173 12.73 15.03 -11.44
N ASN A 174 12.03 14.04 -10.87
CA ASN A 174 12.68 12.92 -10.16
C ASN A 174 12.58 11.58 -10.88
N GLY A 175 11.56 11.37 -11.71
CA GLY A 175 11.38 10.17 -12.53
C GLY A 175 12.09 10.26 -13.89
N ASP A 176 12.15 9.12 -14.58
CA ASP A 176 12.65 9.02 -15.96
C ASP A 176 11.47 8.90 -16.93
N PRO A 177 11.13 9.95 -17.69
CA PRO A 177 9.89 9.99 -18.46
C PRO A 177 9.87 8.94 -19.58
N ARG A 178 8.75 8.23 -19.68
CA ARG A 178 8.48 7.28 -20.77
C ARG A 178 7.88 8.00 -21.98
N PRO A 179 8.10 7.49 -23.21
CA PRO A 179 7.45 8.01 -24.40
C PRO A 179 5.93 8.07 -24.26
N ASN A 180 5.31 9.08 -24.87
CA ASN A 180 3.86 9.30 -24.93
C ASN A 180 3.15 9.61 -23.60
N ASN A 181 3.88 9.74 -22.49
CA ASN A 181 3.35 10.16 -21.18
C ASN A 181 2.04 9.42 -20.80
N PRO A 182 2.05 8.08 -20.70
CA PRO A 182 0.84 7.29 -20.50
C PRO A 182 0.16 7.60 -19.16
N GLU A 183 -1.17 7.63 -19.16
CA GLU A 183 -1.98 7.72 -17.94
C GLU A 183 -2.19 6.33 -17.29
N PRO A 184 -2.27 6.25 -15.95
CA PRO A 184 -2.14 7.35 -14.98
C PRO A 184 -0.67 7.80 -14.78
N PRO A 185 -0.41 8.99 -14.19
CA PRO A 185 0.94 9.55 -14.00
C PRO A 185 1.98 8.62 -13.37
N LEU A 186 1.56 7.62 -12.58
CA LEU A 186 2.45 6.58 -12.06
C LEU A 186 3.17 5.78 -13.17
N LEU A 187 2.52 5.56 -14.31
CA LEU A 187 3.07 4.79 -15.43
C LEU A 187 3.93 5.62 -16.37
N ALA A 188 3.92 6.95 -16.21
CA ALA A 188 4.61 7.89 -17.08
C ALA A 188 6.12 7.98 -16.80
N PHE A 189 6.58 7.47 -15.66
CA PHE A 189 7.98 7.61 -15.25
C PHE A 189 8.57 6.27 -14.78
N ASN A 190 9.76 5.92 -15.26
CA ASN A 190 10.56 4.83 -14.70
C ASN A 190 11.23 5.28 -13.39
N GLY A 191 11.59 4.31 -12.55
CA GLY A 191 12.38 4.57 -11.35
C GLY A 191 13.82 4.95 -11.71
N ILE A 192 14.32 6.03 -11.09
CA ILE A 192 15.74 6.41 -11.20
C ILE A 192 16.48 5.91 -9.95
N ARG A 193 17.43 4.98 -10.11
CA ARG A 193 18.27 4.51 -9.00
C ARG A 193 19.14 5.66 -8.47
N GLY A 194 19.20 5.78 -7.15
CA GLY A 194 20.26 6.53 -6.47
C GLY A 194 20.12 8.06 -6.44
N LYS A 195 18.93 8.63 -6.66
CA LYS A 195 18.75 10.08 -6.46
C LYS A 195 19.00 10.46 -5.00
N ARG A 196 20.05 11.26 -4.78
CA ARG A 196 20.28 11.99 -3.53
C ARG A 196 19.29 13.16 -3.46
N TYR A 197 18.96 13.61 -2.26
CA TYR A 197 18.10 14.78 -2.00
C TYR A 197 16.62 14.66 -2.36
N VAL A 198 16.06 13.44 -2.48
CA VAL A 198 14.60 13.22 -2.67
C VAL A 198 13.77 14.03 -1.67
N ILE A 199 14.16 14.01 -0.39
CA ILE A 199 13.51 14.81 0.66
C ILE A 199 13.59 16.31 0.37
N GLY A 200 14.72 16.78 -0.16
CA GLY A 200 14.91 18.19 -0.54
C GLY A 200 14.02 18.58 -1.72
N THR A 201 13.87 17.70 -2.70
CA THR A 201 12.98 17.93 -3.86
C THR A 201 11.51 17.86 -3.47
N MET A 202 11.11 16.88 -2.66
CA MET A 202 9.77 16.80 -2.09
C MET A 202 9.40 18.09 -1.32
N LYS A 203 10.33 18.61 -0.50
CA LYS A 203 10.14 19.88 0.22
C LYS A 203 10.02 21.11 -0.69
N LYS A 204 10.63 21.09 -1.87
CA LYS A 204 10.56 22.20 -2.85
C LYS A 204 9.28 22.18 -3.68
N GLN A 205 8.74 20.99 -3.90
CA GLN A 205 7.60 20.77 -4.79
C GLN A 205 6.27 20.67 -4.05
N VAL A 206 6.24 21.15 -2.80
CA VAL A 206 5.03 21.32 -2.02
C VAL A 206 4.14 22.40 -2.68
N LEU A 207 3.56 22.07 -3.83
CA LEU A 207 2.31 22.64 -4.29
C LEU A 207 1.21 21.86 -3.57
N PHE A 208 0.97 22.19 -2.31
CA PHE A 208 -0.43 22.19 -1.95
C PHE A 208 -1.02 23.34 -2.75
N ASN A 209 -2.00 23.10 -3.62
CA ASN A 209 -2.75 24.18 -4.28
C ASN A 209 -3.39 25.17 -3.27
N HIS A 210 -3.18 24.97 -1.96
CA HIS A 210 -3.75 25.69 -0.82
C HIS A 210 -2.74 26.01 0.31
N MET A 211 -1.41 25.96 0.10
CA MET A 211 -0.43 26.52 1.06
C MET A 211 0.32 27.72 0.49
N VAL A 212 0.55 28.73 1.33
CA VAL A 212 1.42 29.87 1.03
C VAL A 212 2.75 29.69 1.76
N MET A 213 3.86 29.77 1.03
CA MET A 213 5.21 29.74 1.61
C MET A 213 5.53 31.10 2.24
N VAL A 214 6.03 31.11 3.48
CA VAL A 214 6.47 32.32 4.21
C VAL A 214 7.86 32.11 4.80
N ASP A 215 8.56 33.21 5.07
CA ASP A 215 9.92 33.22 5.60
C ASP A 215 9.99 32.58 7.00
N ARG A 216 11.15 32.02 7.40
CA ARG A 216 11.25 31.22 8.65
C ARG A 216 10.86 32.03 9.90
N ALA A 217 11.14 33.32 9.89
CA ALA A 217 10.78 34.26 10.95
C ALA A 217 9.26 34.51 11.04
N ASP A 218 8.52 34.22 9.98
CA ASP A 218 7.07 34.45 9.82
C ASP A 218 6.28 33.12 9.81
N VAL A 219 6.97 32.01 10.11
CA VAL A 219 6.34 30.69 10.27
C VAL A 219 5.39 30.69 11.46
N TYR A 220 5.71 31.46 12.51
CA TYR A 220 4.92 31.60 13.73
C TYR A 220 4.62 33.09 14.01
N PRO A 221 3.43 33.46 14.53
CA PRO A 221 3.13 34.83 14.94
C PRO A 221 4.05 35.27 16.09
N ARG A 222 4.34 36.58 16.16
CA ARG A 222 4.91 37.22 17.35
C ARG A 222 3.80 37.64 18.30
#